data_AF-A0A1F7LB54-F1
#
_entry.id   AF-A0A1F7LB54-F1
#
_cell.length_a   1.000
_cell.length_b   1.000
_cell.length_c   1.000
_cell.angle_alpha   90.00
_cell.angle_beta   90.00
_cell.angle_gamma   90.00
#
_symmetry.space_group_name_H-M   'P 1'
#
loop_
_entity.id
_entity.type
_entity.pdbx_description
1 polymer ?
#
loop_
_entity_poly.entity_id
_entity_poly.type
_entity_poly.pdbx_seq_one_letter_code
_entity_poly.pdbx_strand_id
1 'polypeptide(L)'
;MAGWCRRANGALALLSAGLIVAIVLLTLYEIVSRYGFNAPTTWTFPVSSYLLLYVIHTSTAYALQEGPHVQISVIVERERSHHYRSPRGRVRGRPTLGMAWT
;
A
#
# COMPACT_ATOMS: atom_id res chain seq x y z
N MET A 1 -26.47 -6.41 1.88
CA MET A 1 -25.51 -6.51 0.74
C MET A 1 -24.09 -6.14 1.15
N ALA A 2 -23.84 -5.00 1.82
CA ALA A 2 -22.48 -4.57 2.21
C ALA A 2 -21.66 -5.56 3.09
N GLY A 3 -22.31 -6.39 3.90
CA GLY A 3 -21.62 -7.40 4.71
C GLY A 3 -21.02 -8.54 3.90
N TRP A 4 -21.59 -8.86 2.73
CA TRP A 4 -21.13 -9.96 1.89
C TRP A 4 -19.81 -9.62 1.18
N CYS A 5 -19.67 -8.39 0.69
CA CYS A 5 -18.44 -7.87 0.11
C CYS A 5 -17.26 -7.86 1.09
N ARG A 6 -17.51 -7.58 2.38
CA ARG A 6 -16.45 -7.63 3.41
C ARG A 6 -15.96 -9.04 3.68
N ARG A 7 -16.89 -10.01 3.77
CA ARG A 7 -16.53 -11.41 3.99
C ARG A 7 -15.78 -12.00 2.78
N ALA A 8 -16.24 -11.69 1.57
CA ALA A 8 -15.57 -12.11 0.34
C ALA A 8 -14.14 -11.55 0.26
N ASN A 9 -13.96 -10.25 0.51
CA ASN A 9 -12.63 -9.63 0.46
C ASN A 9 -11.71 -10.11 1.59
N GLY A 10 -12.24 -10.38 2.79
CA GLY A 10 -11.46 -11.01 3.87
C GLY A 10 -11.00 -12.44 3.51
N ALA A 11 -11.85 -13.22 2.83
CA ALA A 11 -11.45 -14.53 2.32
C ALA A 11 -10.37 -14.43 1.23
N LEU A 12 -10.47 -13.43 0.33
CA LEU A 12 -9.45 -13.15 -0.69
C LEU A 12 -8.09 -12.77 -0.07
N ALA A 13 -8.09 -12.04 1.04
CA ALA A 13 -6.87 -11.70 1.77
C ALA A 13 -6.20 -12.94 2.41
N LEU A 14 -7.00 -13.85 2.98
CA LEU A 14 -6.47 -15.12 3.50
C LEU A 14 -5.93 -16.02 2.38
N LEU A 15 -6.60 -16.05 1.24
CA LEU A 15 -6.13 -16.77 0.06
C LEU A 15 -4.80 -16.20 -0.44
N SER A 16 -4.66 -14.88 -0.55
CA SER A 16 -3.42 -14.27 -1.04
C SER A 16 -2.22 -14.57 -0.11
N ALA A 17 -2.43 -14.55 1.20
CA ALA A 17 -1.42 -14.97 2.17
C ALA A 17 -0.98 -16.43 1.96
N GLY A 18 -1.94 -17.35 1.72
CA GLY A 18 -1.65 -18.74 1.40
C GLY A 18 -0.86 -18.92 0.10
N LEU A 19 -1.21 -18.17 -0.95
CA LEU A 19 -0.49 -18.21 -2.22
C LEU A 19 0.96 -17.72 -2.09
N ILE A 20 1.22 -16.68 -1.28
CA ILE A 20 2.59 -16.20 -1.01
C ILE A 20 3.44 -17.31 -0.38
N VAL A 21 2.91 -18.00 0.63
CA VAL A 21 3.61 -19.12 1.27
C VAL A 21 3.89 -20.23 0.25
N ALA A 22 2.94 -20.55 -0.63
CA ALA A 22 3.13 -21.53 -1.69
C ALA A 22 4.26 -21.13 -2.66
N ILE A 23 4.35 -19.86 -3.05
CA ILE A 23 5.45 -19.35 -3.89
C ILE A 23 6.80 -19.55 -3.19
N VAL A 24 6.89 -19.20 -1.90
CA VAL A 24 8.13 -19.38 -1.11
C VAL A 24 8.57 -20.85 -1.10
N LEU A 25 7.63 -21.77 -0.81
CA LEU A 25 7.90 -23.20 -0.81
C LEU A 25 8.35 -23.72 -2.20
N LEU A 26 7.70 -23.23 -3.26
CA LEU A 26 8.03 -23.60 -4.63
C LEU A 26 9.44 -23.09 -5.02
N THR A 27 9.81 -21.89 -4.59
CA THR A 27 11.13 -21.31 -4.82
C THR A 27 12.22 -22.05 -4.02
N LEU A 28 11.92 -22.44 -2.77
CA LEU A 28 12.81 -23.28 -1.95
C LEU A 28 13.02 -24.66 -2.59
N TYR A 29 11.97 -25.27 -3.13
CA TYR A 29 12.07 -26.52 -3.89
C TYR A 29 13.00 -26.35 -5.12
N GLU A 30 12.88 -25.24 -5.85
CA GLU A 30 13.76 -24.95 -7.00
C GLU A 30 15.23 -24.88 -6.59
N ILE A 31 15.53 -24.18 -5.49
CA ILE A 31 16.86 -24.07 -4.91
C ILE A 31 17.39 -25.46 -4.55
N VAL A 32 16.60 -26.27 -3.82
CA VAL A 32 17.02 -27.63 -3.45
C VAL A 32 17.22 -28.54 -4.67
N SER A 33 16.35 -28.47 -5.68
CA SER A 33 16.49 -29.23 -6.93
C SER A 33 17.76 -28.84 -7.68
N ARG A 34 18.04 -27.53 -7.76
CA ARG A 34 19.18 -27.00 -8.50
C ARG A 34 20.49 -27.33 -7.80
N TYR A 35 20.61 -27.09 -6.49
CA TYR A 35 21.85 -27.28 -5.76
C TYR A 35 22.05 -28.72 -5.26
N GLY A 36 20.98 -29.46 -5.00
CA GLY A 36 21.02 -30.84 -4.50
C GLY A 36 20.97 -31.91 -5.58
N PHE A 37 20.14 -31.71 -6.62
CA PHE A 37 19.91 -32.71 -7.68
C PHE A 37 20.50 -32.30 -9.03
N ASN A 38 21.11 -31.11 -9.14
CA ASN A 38 21.72 -30.56 -10.35
C ASN A 38 20.78 -30.54 -11.57
N ALA A 39 19.47 -30.58 -11.33
CA ALA A 39 18.42 -30.67 -12.33
C ALA A 39 17.58 -29.38 -12.29
N PRO A 40 17.77 -28.45 -13.25
CA PRO A 40 17.01 -27.21 -13.30
C PRO A 40 15.57 -27.47 -13.74
N THR A 41 14.59 -27.17 -12.88
CA THR A 41 13.17 -27.29 -13.19
C THR A 41 12.64 -26.06 -13.93
N THR A 42 12.51 -26.17 -15.25
CA THR A 42 12.06 -25.07 -16.15
C THR A 42 10.60 -24.65 -15.94
N TRP A 43 9.78 -25.48 -15.31
CA TRP A 43 8.35 -25.20 -15.07
C TRP A 43 8.11 -24.37 -13.80
N THR A 44 9.08 -24.29 -12.89
CA THR A 44 8.89 -23.66 -11.58
C THR A 44 8.79 -22.13 -11.67
N PHE A 45 9.58 -21.52 -12.55
CA PHE A 45 9.56 -20.08 -12.82
C PHE A 45 8.22 -19.55 -13.38
N PRO A 46 7.65 -20.12 -14.47
CA PRO A 46 6.36 -19.65 -14.97
C PRO A 46 5.24 -19.87 -13.96
N VAL A 47 5.23 -20.99 -13.23
CA VAL A 47 4.21 -21.26 -12.19
C VAL A 47 4.27 -20.23 -11.07
N SER A 48 5.46 -19.93 -10.56
CA SER A 48 5.65 -18.89 -9.53
C SER A 48 5.20 -17.50 -10.01
N SER A 49 5.45 -17.18 -11.28
CA SER A 49 5.02 -15.91 -11.89
C SER A 49 3.51 -15.79 -11.99
N TYR A 50 2.81 -16.86 -12.39
CA TYR A 50 1.34 -16.88 -12.41
C TYR A 50 0.74 -16.80 -11.01
N LEU A 51 1.30 -17.52 -10.03
CA LEU A 51 0.89 -17.40 -8.63
C LEU A 51 1.03 -15.96 -8.11
N LEU A 52 2.13 -15.27 -8.43
CA LEU A 52 2.33 -13.87 -8.06
C LEU A 52 1.25 -12.95 -8.65
N LEU A 53 0.87 -13.16 -9.93
CA LEU A 53 -0.23 -12.43 -10.56
C LEU A 53 -1.54 -12.61 -9.76
N TYR A 54 -1.87 -13.82 -9.34
CA TYR A 54 -3.05 -14.08 -8.52
C TYR A 54 -2.96 -13.40 -7.14
N VAL A 55 -1.80 -13.42 -6.49
CA VAL A 55 -1.57 -12.72 -5.21
C VAL A 55 -1.84 -11.23 -5.33
N ILE A 56 -1.33 -10.58 -6.38
CA ILE A 56 -1.50 -9.13 -6.56
C ILE A 56 -2.97 -8.78 -6.80
N HIS A 57 -3.67 -9.54 -7.65
CA HIS A 57 -5.09 -9.29 -7.94
C HIS A 57 -6.00 -9.53 -6.74
N THR A 58 -5.72 -10.55 -5.93
CA THR A 58 -6.50 -10.84 -4.72
C THR A 58 -6.20 -9.85 -3.59
N SER A 59 -4.93 -9.46 -3.42
CA SER A 59 -4.52 -8.48 -2.41
C SER A 59 -5.00 -7.06 -2.75
N THR A 60 -4.96 -6.66 -4.02
CA THR A 60 -5.44 -5.32 -4.44
C THR A 60 -6.95 -5.17 -4.23
N ALA A 61 -7.74 -6.22 -4.49
CA ALA A 61 -9.18 -6.21 -4.24
C ALA A 61 -9.52 -5.96 -2.76
N TYR A 62 -8.75 -6.54 -1.83
CA TYR A 62 -8.89 -6.28 -0.40
C TYR A 62 -8.39 -4.87 -0.02
N ALA A 63 -7.20 -4.48 -0.50
CA ALA A 63 -6.60 -3.17 -0.23
C ALA A 63 -7.51 -2.02 -0.68
N LEU A 64 -8.20 -2.15 -1.82
CA LEU A 64 -9.11 -1.12 -2.32
C LEU A 64 -10.35 -0.94 -1.43
N GLN A 65 -10.82 -2.01 -0.77
CA GLN A 65 -11.97 -1.94 0.13
C GLN A 65 -11.65 -1.30 1.48
N GLU A 66 -10.44 -1.51 2.00
CA GLU A 66 -9.96 -0.88 3.24
C GLU A 66 -9.69 0.63 3.05
N GLY A 67 -9.60 1.10 1.80
CA GLY A 67 -9.48 2.52 1.47
C GLY A 67 -8.19 3.26 1.88
N PRO A 68 -7.00 2.64 2.05
CA PRO A 68 -5.76 3.38 2.26
C PRO A 68 -5.20 4.01 0.97
N HIS A 69 -5.91 3.94 -0.16
CA HIS A 69 -5.53 4.65 -1.37
C HIS A 69 -5.55 6.16 -1.12
N VAL A 70 -4.37 6.79 -1.25
CA VAL A 70 -4.18 8.23 -1.13
C VAL A 70 -5.09 8.92 -2.15
N GLN A 71 -6.22 9.45 -1.67
CA GLN A 71 -7.12 10.28 -2.45
C GLN A 71 -6.40 11.60 -2.72
N ILE A 72 -5.78 11.70 -3.90
CA ILE A 72 -5.14 12.92 -4.37
C ILE A 72 -6.25 13.95 -4.63
N SER A 73 -6.54 14.77 -3.62
CA SER A 73 -7.61 15.78 -3.62
C SER A 73 -7.24 17.03 -4.45
N VAL A 74 -6.43 16.87 -5.51
CA VAL A 74 -5.86 18.00 -6.27
C VAL A 74 -6.95 18.86 -6.93
N ILE A 75 -8.05 18.25 -7.34
CA ILE A 75 -9.18 18.98 -7.96
C ILE A 75 -9.95 19.82 -6.93
N VAL A 76 -10.08 19.33 -5.69
CA VAL A 76 -10.75 20.07 -4.60
C VAL A 76 -9.86 21.20 -4.08
N GLU A 77 -8.55 20.99 -4.03
CA GLU A 77 -7.59 22.02 -3.62
C GLU A 77 -7.50 23.18 -4.65
N ARG A 78 -7.67 22.89 -5.94
CA ARG A 78 -7.64 23.90 -7.01
C ARG A 78 -8.75 24.94 -6.87
N GLU A 79 -9.97 24.51 -6.53
CA GLU A 79 -11.11 25.40 -6.29
C GLU A 79 -10.96 26.17 -4.97
N ARG A 80 -10.21 25.61 -4.00
CA ARG A 80 -9.92 26.25 -2.70
C ARG A 80 -8.83 27.31 -2.78
N SER A 81 -7.89 27.17 -3.73
CA SER A 81 -6.79 28.10 -3.97
C SER A 81 -7.28 29.51 -4.33
N HIS A 82 -8.37 29.63 -5.09
CA HIS A 82 -8.94 30.93 -5.44
C HIS A 82 -9.61 31.67 -4.27
N HIS A 83 -9.88 30.98 -3.16
CA HIS A 83 -10.46 31.56 -1.95
C HIS A 83 -9.47 31.57 -0.77
N TYR A 84 -8.16 31.54 -1.02
CA TYR A 84 -7.16 31.89 -0.02
C TYR A 84 -7.04 33.42 0.14
N ARG A 85 -8.17 34.09 0.39
CA ARG A 85 -8.25 35.51 0.73
C ARG A 85 -8.27 35.64 2.24
N SER A 86 -7.11 35.48 2.88
CA SER A 86 -6.95 35.94 4.26
C SER A 86 -5.94 37.09 4.32
N PRO A 87 -6.43 38.35 4.33
CA PRO A 87 -5.65 39.45 4.87
C PRO A 87 -5.75 39.34 6.39
N ARG A 88 -4.82 38.62 7.02
CA ARG A 88 -4.52 38.85 8.45
C ARG A 88 -3.22 39.59 8.59
N GLY A 89 -3.27 40.86 8.17
CA GLY A 89 -2.48 41.89 8.83
C GLY A 89 -2.97 42.02 10.28
N ARG A 90 -2.25 41.39 11.21
CA ARG A 90 -2.10 41.90 12.58
C ARG A 90 -0.84 41.31 13.19
N VAL A 91 0.31 41.76 12.69
CA VAL A 91 1.53 41.78 13.51
C VAL A 91 1.22 42.73 14.66
N ARG A 92 0.81 42.15 15.78
CA ARG A 92 0.71 42.85 17.06
C ARG A 92 2.14 43.21 17.43
N GLY A 93 2.55 44.45 17.12
CA GLY A 93 3.73 45.04 17.72
C GLY A 93 3.59 44.91 19.23
N ARG A 94 4.45 44.09 19.85
CA ARG A 94 4.70 44.18 21.28
C ARG A 94 5.66 45.35 21.46
N PRO A 95 5.28 46.43 22.17
CA PRO A 95 6.21 47.48 22.51
C PRO A 95 7.20 46.94 23.56
N THR A 96 8.47 47.07 23.22
CA THR A 96 9.60 47.41 24.10
C THR A 96 9.31 47.46 25.62
N LEU A 97 9.83 46.47 26.35
CA LEU A 97 10.60 46.67 27.58
C LEU A 97 11.79 45.71 27.42
N GLY A 98 13.03 46.16 27.26
CA GLY A 98 13.73 46.93 28.27
C GLY A 98 14.13 45.98 29.40
N MET A 99 15.42 45.65 29.48
CA MET A 99 16.08 45.02 30.64
C MET A 99 15.90 43.49 30.81
N ALA A 100 16.89 42.72 30.37
CA ALA A 100 17.32 41.46 31.02
C ALA A 100 18.68 41.01 30.44
N TRP A 101 19.69 41.86 30.55
CA TRP A 101 21.08 41.41 30.58
C TRP A 101 21.44 41.26 32.06
N THR A 102 21.15 40.10 32.64
CA THR A 102 21.71 39.62 33.92
C THR A 102 21.74 38.10 33.86
#